data_AF-A0A2G5ZI27-F1
#
_entry.id   AF-A0A2G5ZI27-F1
#
_cell.length_a   1.000
_cell.length_b   1.000
_cell.length_c   1.000
_cell.angle_alpha   90.00
_cell.angle_beta   90.00
_cell.angle_gamma   90.00
#
_symmetry.space_group_name_H-M   'P 1'
#
loop_
_entity.id
_entity.type
_entity.pdbx_description
1 polymer ?
#
loop_
_entity_poly.entity_id
_entity_poly.type
_entity_poly.pdbx_seq_one_letter_code
_entity_poly.pdbx_strand_id
1 'polypeptide(L)'
;MEQPLAPYSVCNLAAVNLAEMADKHTKTVNFEKLRETVRTGVRMQDNVIDATPYFLEENKVQALGERRVGLGVMGLADLHIYCEKEYGSPEGNQLVDEVFEAIATTAYRESIELAKEKGSFPFLIGKTDEETKALRHAFINSGFMKRMPEDIREAIVEHGIRNSHLLTVAPTGSTGTMVGVSTGLEPYFSFTYYRSGRLGKFIEVKAAIVEEYLQANPDADPNNLPEWFISSMELAPEAHADVQCIIQRWIDSSISKTVNAPRGYTVKQVESVYERLYKGGAKGGTVYVDGSRDAQVLTLKAEDNIPDTEEVVEVTEQPKVVLVNTIQALRSTNVTIGSEVGDTCPVCRQGTVEEIGGCNTCTNCQAQLKCGL
;
A
#
# COMPACT_ATOMS: atom_id res chain seq x y z
N MET A 1 -5.10 -1.21 -5.27
CA MET A 1 -4.41 -2.27 -6.05
C MET A 1 -3.25 -1.62 -6.77
N GLU A 2 -2.05 -2.08 -6.47
CA GLU A 2 -0.76 -1.59 -6.93
C GLU A 2 -0.44 -2.00 -8.37
N GLN A 3 -1.02 -3.08 -8.88
CA GLN A 3 -0.74 -3.50 -10.25
C GLN A 3 -1.98 -4.05 -10.94
N PRO A 4 -2.64 -3.28 -11.84
CA PRO A 4 -3.69 -3.84 -12.68
C PRO A 4 -3.06 -4.86 -13.64
N LEU A 5 -3.51 -6.12 -13.55
CA LEU A 5 -2.99 -7.24 -14.34
C LEU A 5 -4.03 -7.66 -15.38
N ALA A 6 -3.56 -7.98 -16.59
CA ALA A 6 -4.38 -8.65 -17.58
C ALA A 6 -4.55 -10.13 -17.18
N PRO A 7 -5.51 -10.87 -17.77
CA PRO A 7 -5.64 -12.29 -17.54
C PRO A 7 -4.30 -13.01 -17.74
N TYR A 8 -3.95 -13.87 -16.78
CA TYR A 8 -2.71 -14.64 -16.76
C TYR A 8 -1.40 -13.83 -16.67
N SER A 9 -1.43 -12.50 -16.55
CA SER A 9 -0.22 -11.70 -16.30
C SER A 9 0.37 -12.04 -14.94
N VAL A 10 1.70 -11.91 -14.85
CA VAL A 10 2.46 -12.24 -13.64
C VAL A 10 3.12 -10.99 -13.08
N CYS A 11 3.28 -10.97 -11.76
CA CYS A 11 3.83 -9.87 -11.01
C CYS A 11 5.17 -10.28 -10.41
N ASN A 12 6.27 -9.64 -10.86
CA ASN A 12 7.61 -9.86 -10.33
C ASN A 12 8.03 -8.63 -9.53
N LEU A 13 7.95 -8.70 -8.20
CA LEU A 13 8.15 -7.56 -7.31
C LEU A 13 9.53 -7.51 -6.68
N ALA A 14 10.06 -6.31 -6.59
CA ALA A 14 11.22 -5.97 -5.77
C ALA A 14 11.02 -4.55 -5.21
N ALA A 15 11.75 -4.19 -4.16
CA ALA A 15 11.65 -2.86 -3.58
C ALA A 15 13.04 -2.34 -3.19
N VAL A 16 13.33 -1.10 -3.59
CA VAL A 16 14.53 -0.37 -3.18
C VAL A 16 14.34 0.14 -1.74
N ASN A 17 15.31 -0.10 -0.87
CA ASN A 17 15.32 0.50 0.46
C ASN A 17 15.83 1.95 0.38
N LEU A 18 14.93 2.92 0.46
CA LEU A 18 15.27 4.34 0.35
C LEU A 18 16.02 4.88 1.58
N ALA A 19 15.86 4.26 2.75
CA ALA A 19 16.61 4.60 3.96
C ALA A 19 18.13 4.53 3.71
N GLU A 20 18.56 3.53 2.94
CA GLU A 20 19.95 3.30 2.57
C GLU A 20 20.49 4.26 1.49
N MET A 21 19.61 5.08 0.90
CA MET A 21 19.98 6.06 -0.11
C MET A 21 20.26 7.42 0.50
N ALA A 22 19.93 7.64 1.78
CA ALA A 22 20.21 8.87 2.49
C ALA A 22 21.67 8.93 2.95
N ASP A 23 22.32 10.06 2.73
CA ASP A 23 23.55 10.44 3.41
C ASP A 23 23.19 11.20 4.70
N LYS A 24 23.33 10.53 5.83
CA LYS A 24 22.93 11.05 7.16
C LYS A 24 23.78 12.23 7.64
N HIS A 25 24.94 12.48 7.03
CA HIS A 25 25.82 13.60 7.40
C HIS A 25 25.46 14.86 6.63
N THR A 26 25.30 14.73 5.31
CA THR A 26 24.95 15.85 4.43
C THR A 26 23.45 16.10 4.38
N LYS A 27 22.62 15.16 4.87
CA LYS A 27 21.15 15.22 4.86
C LYS A 27 20.60 15.26 3.42
N THR A 28 21.26 14.56 2.51
CA THR A 28 20.91 14.52 1.08
C THR A 28 20.79 13.08 0.57
N VAL A 29 20.26 12.92 -0.64
CA VAL A 29 20.16 11.60 -1.30
C VAL A 29 21.41 11.30 -2.10
N ASN A 30 21.99 10.12 -1.90
CA ASN A 30 23.00 9.56 -2.78
C ASN A 30 22.34 9.02 -4.06
N PHE A 31 22.08 9.92 -5.01
CA PHE A 31 21.44 9.57 -6.28
C PHE A 31 22.25 8.58 -7.10
N GLU A 32 23.58 8.55 -7.03
CA GLU A 32 24.34 7.56 -7.79
C GLU A 32 24.13 6.14 -7.26
N LYS A 33 24.16 5.97 -5.92
CA LYS A 33 23.82 4.70 -5.26
C LYS A 33 22.39 4.28 -5.61
N LEU A 34 21.44 5.22 -5.64
CA LEU A 34 20.06 4.94 -6.04
C LEU A 34 19.99 4.44 -7.48
N ARG A 35 20.63 5.12 -8.43
CA ARG A 35 20.62 4.72 -9.86
C ARG A 35 21.26 3.35 -10.06
N GLU A 36 22.39 3.08 -9.41
CA GLU A 36 23.04 1.77 -9.47
C GLU A 36 22.14 0.67 -8.91
N THR A 37 21.51 0.91 -7.76
CA THR A 37 20.57 -0.03 -7.13
C THR A 37 19.39 -0.33 -8.04
N VAL A 38 18.84 0.70 -8.71
CA VAL A 38 17.73 0.55 -9.67
C VAL A 38 18.15 -0.27 -10.89
N ARG A 39 19.33 0.00 -11.48
CA ARG A 39 19.86 -0.79 -12.61
C ARG A 39 19.95 -2.27 -12.25
N THR A 40 20.56 -2.57 -11.11
CA THR A 40 20.68 -3.96 -10.61
C THR A 40 19.30 -4.57 -10.34
N GLY A 41 18.37 -3.82 -9.75
CA GLY A 41 16.99 -4.28 -9.47
C GLY A 41 16.25 -4.69 -10.75
N VAL A 42 16.27 -3.85 -11.78
CA VAL A 42 15.62 -4.13 -13.08
C VAL A 42 16.23 -5.37 -13.73
N ARG A 43 17.56 -5.46 -13.80
CA ARG A 43 18.25 -6.63 -14.37
C ARG A 43 17.97 -7.92 -13.59
N MET A 44 17.94 -7.84 -12.26
CA MET A 44 17.60 -8.97 -11.40
C MET A 44 16.17 -9.46 -11.69
N GLN A 45 15.19 -8.55 -11.76
CA GLN A 45 13.80 -8.91 -12.03
C GLN A 45 13.61 -9.45 -13.45
N ASP A 46 14.33 -8.94 -14.46
CA ASP A 46 14.32 -9.51 -15.82
C ASP A 46 14.80 -10.97 -15.83
N ASN A 47 15.84 -11.29 -15.05
CA ASN A 47 16.34 -12.65 -14.94
C ASN A 47 15.35 -13.58 -14.20
N VAL A 48 14.60 -13.06 -13.21
CA VAL A 48 13.59 -13.83 -12.47
C VAL A 48 12.48 -14.34 -13.39
N ILE A 49 12.10 -13.57 -14.42
CA ILE A 49 11.10 -14.01 -15.42
C ILE A 49 11.54 -15.33 -16.07
N ASP A 50 12.80 -15.44 -16.49
CA ASP A 50 13.30 -16.63 -17.17
C ASP A 50 13.54 -17.80 -16.20
N ALA A 51 13.85 -17.51 -14.93
CA ALA A 51 14.07 -18.52 -13.89
C ALA A 51 12.78 -19.06 -13.25
N THR A 52 11.65 -18.37 -13.42
CA THR A 52 10.39 -18.72 -12.78
C THR A 52 9.77 -19.99 -13.40
N PRO A 53 9.42 -21.02 -12.60
CA PRO A 53 8.65 -22.14 -13.09
C PRO A 53 7.18 -21.74 -13.28
N TYR A 54 6.67 -21.84 -14.50
CA TYR A 54 5.27 -21.58 -14.82
C TYR A 54 4.48 -22.89 -14.88
N PHE A 55 3.43 -22.99 -14.07
CA PHE A 55 2.58 -24.19 -13.98
C PHE A 55 1.43 -24.21 -14.99
N LEU A 56 0.96 -23.03 -15.41
CA LEU A 56 -0.03 -22.88 -16.48
C LEU A 56 0.65 -22.32 -17.72
N GLU A 57 0.34 -22.89 -18.89
CA GLU A 57 0.98 -22.48 -20.15
C GLU A 57 0.56 -21.06 -20.54
N GLU A 58 -0.68 -20.67 -20.27
CA GLU A 58 -1.18 -19.32 -20.52
C GLU A 58 -0.41 -18.28 -19.69
N ASN A 59 -0.07 -18.60 -18.44
CA ASN A 59 0.78 -17.72 -17.62
C ASN A 59 2.19 -17.61 -18.20
N LYS A 60 2.75 -18.71 -18.69
CA LYS A 60 4.08 -18.73 -19.29
C LYS A 60 4.14 -17.85 -20.53
N VAL A 61 3.18 -18.03 -21.44
CA VAL A 61 3.06 -17.23 -22.66
C VAL A 61 2.92 -15.75 -22.32
N GLN A 62 2.04 -15.41 -21.36
CA GLN A 62 1.82 -14.03 -20.98
C GLN A 62 3.08 -13.41 -20.33
N ALA A 63 3.68 -14.08 -19.34
CA ALA A 63 4.83 -13.55 -18.61
C ALA A 63 6.08 -13.39 -19.49
N LEU A 64 6.37 -14.36 -20.35
CA LEU A 64 7.50 -14.27 -21.29
C LEU A 64 7.24 -13.26 -22.42
N GLY A 65 5.97 -13.07 -22.81
CA GLY A 65 5.57 -12.15 -23.86
C GLY A 65 5.58 -10.68 -23.42
N GLU A 66 5.10 -10.38 -22.21
CA GLU A 66 5.03 -9.01 -21.68
C GLU A 66 6.28 -8.62 -20.88
N ARG A 67 7.01 -9.61 -20.33
CA ARG A 67 8.19 -9.44 -19.47
C ARG A 67 8.01 -8.38 -18.39
N ARG A 68 6.84 -8.36 -17.76
CA ARG A 68 6.45 -7.37 -16.77
C ARG A 68 7.23 -7.57 -15.47
N VAL A 69 7.75 -6.45 -14.94
CA VAL A 69 8.36 -6.37 -13.62
C VAL A 69 7.72 -5.23 -12.84
N GLY A 70 8.07 -5.13 -11.56
CA GLY A 70 7.51 -4.14 -10.65
C GLY A 70 8.52 -3.78 -9.57
N LEU A 71 9.38 -2.81 -9.87
CA LEU A 71 10.29 -2.23 -8.90
C LEU A 71 9.56 -1.11 -8.14
N GLY A 72 9.41 -1.31 -6.83
CA GLY A 72 8.88 -0.34 -5.90
C GLY A 72 9.93 0.15 -4.91
N VAL A 73 9.47 0.64 -3.77
CA VAL A 73 10.33 1.14 -2.71
C VAL A 73 9.82 0.72 -1.33
N MET A 74 10.69 0.83 -0.34
CA MET A 74 10.38 0.86 1.09
C MET A 74 11.25 1.93 1.76
N GLY A 75 10.98 2.27 3.02
CA GLY A 75 11.82 3.21 3.77
C GLY A 75 11.68 4.67 3.33
N LEU A 76 10.55 5.07 2.74
CA LEU A 76 10.35 6.46 2.32
C LEU A 76 10.32 7.42 3.51
N ALA A 77 9.67 7.04 4.62
CA ALA A 77 9.63 7.89 5.82
C ALA A 77 11.04 8.06 6.41
N ASP A 78 11.83 7.00 6.42
CA ASP A 78 13.22 7.01 6.87
C ASP A 78 14.06 7.97 6.02
N LEU A 79 13.91 7.95 4.70
CA LEU A 79 14.59 8.89 3.80
C LEU A 79 14.25 10.35 4.14
N HIS A 80 12.97 10.65 4.37
CA HIS A 80 12.52 11.97 4.80
C HIS A 80 13.17 12.40 6.12
N ILE A 81 13.18 11.51 7.12
CA ILE A 81 13.78 11.77 8.43
C ILE A 81 15.29 11.99 8.32
N TYR A 82 16.01 11.16 7.59
CA TYR A 82 17.47 11.29 7.42
C TYR A 82 17.88 12.53 6.61
N CYS A 83 17.02 13.00 5.69
CA CYS A 83 17.20 14.24 4.94
C CYS A 83 16.60 15.47 5.65
N GLU A 84 16.02 15.30 6.84
CA GLU A 84 15.37 16.35 7.63
C GLU A 84 14.31 17.13 6.81
N LYS A 85 13.46 16.39 6.10
CA LYS A 85 12.34 16.91 5.31
C LYS A 85 11.02 16.34 5.80
N GLU A 86 10.10 17.19 6.23
CA GLU A 86 8.77 16.76 6.63
C GLU A 86 8.02 16.10 5.46
N TYR A 87 7.43 14.93 5.73
CA TYR A 87 6.65 14.20 4.73
C TYR A 87 5.38 14.99 4.39
N GLY A 88 5.14 15.25 3.11
CA GLY A 88 3.97 16.01 2.64
C GLY A 88 4.15 17.54 2.64
N SER A 89 5.25 18.05 3.19
CA SER A 89 5.66 19.46 3.04
C SER A 89 6.07 19.79 1.60
N PRO A 90 6.10 21.07 1.17
CA PRO A 90 6.59 21.45 -0.15
C PRO A 90 8.00 20.93 -0.47
N GLU A 91 8.94 21.04 0.48
CA GLU A 91 10.31 20.58 0.34
C GLU A 91 10.40 19.05 0.31
N GLY A 92 9.60 18.36 1.15
CA GLY A 92 9.48 16.92 1.12
C GLY A 92 8.89 16.40 -0.19
N ASN A 93 7.89 17.09 -0.73
CA ASN A 93 7.26 16.77 -2.00
C ASN A 93 8.23 16.94 -3.18
N GLN A 94 9.09 17.95 -3.14
CA GLN A 94 10.16 18.12 -4.13
C GLN A 94 11.17 16.97 -4.06
N LEU A 95 11.62 16.60 -2.85
CA LEU A 95 12.52 15.46 -2.64
C LEU A 95 11.92 14.16 -3.22
N VAL A 96 10.64 13.90 -2.96
CA VAL A 96 9.92 12.74 -3.49
C VAL A 96 9.90 12.76 -5.01
N ASP A 97 9.61 13.91 -5.63
CA ASP A 97 9.57 14.05 -7.09
C ASP A 97 10.93 13.70 -7.71
N GLU A 98 12.02 14.27 -7.19
CA GLU A 98 13.39 14.04 -7.68
C GLU A 98 13.82 12.57 -7.53
N VAL A 99 13.50 11.94 -6.38
CA VAL A 99 13.81 10.53 -6.11
C VAL A 99 13.08 9.61 -7.09
N PHE A 100 11.78 9.83 -7.30
CA PHE A 100 10.99 8.99 -8.18
C PHE A 100 11.26 9.24 -9.66
N GLU A 101 11.62 10.46 -10.07
CA GLU A 101 12.16 10.74 -11.40
C GLU A 101 13.45 9.95 -11.64
N ALA A 102 14.38 9.97 -10.68
CA ALA A 102 15.65 9.25 -10.79
C ALA A 102 15.43 7.73 -10.89
N ILE A 103 14.49 7.17 -10.12
CA ILE A 103 14.11 5.75 -10.21
C ILE A 103 13.51 5.47 -11.59
N ALA A 104 12.51 6.23 -12.02
CA ALA A 104 11.76 5.93 -13.21
C ALA A 104 12.61 6.04 -14.48
N THR A 105 13.34 7.13 -14.62
CA THR A 105 14.18 7.35 -15.80
C THR A 105 15.34 6.38 -15.86
N THR A 106 15.94 6.00 -14.72
CA THR A 106 16.98 4.95 -14.67
C THR A 106 16.43 3.58 -15.03
N ALA A 107 15.27 3.20 -14.49
CA ALA A 107 14.67 1.89 -14.77
C ALA A 107 14.38 1.71 -16.26
N TYR A 108 13.79 2.74 -16.89
CA TYR A 108 13.51 2.71 -18.33
C TYR A 108 14.79 2.67 -19.18
N ARG A 109 15.82 3.45 -18.82
CA ARG A 109 17.12 3.39 -19.51
C ARG A 109 17.77 2.00 -19.39
N GLU A 110 17.78 1.39 -18.20
CA GLU A 110 18.30 0.04 -18.03
C GLU A 110 17.52 -0.99 -18.86
N SER A 111 16.20 -0.87 -18.93
CA SER A 111 15.39 -1.78 -19.76
C SER A 111 15.66 -1.62 -21.25
N ILE A 112 16.03 -0.44 -21.71
CA ILE A 112 16.50 -0.19 -23.08
C ILE A 112 17.87 -0.84 -23.31
N GLU A 113 18.81 -0.71 -22.36
CA GLU A 113 20.11 -1.40 -22.45
C GLU A 113 19.94 -2.93 -22.48
N LEU A 114 19.04 -3.47 -21.66
CA LEU A 114 18.66 -4.88 -21.71
C LEU A 114 18.01 -5.26 -23.05
N ALA A 115 17.29 -4.36 -23.70
CA ALA A 115 16.74 -4.62 -25.03
C ALA A 115 17.82 -4.69 -26.11
N LYS A 116 18.87 -3.85 -25.99
CA LYS A 116 20.05 -3.93 -26.86
C LYS A 116 20.82 -5.25 -26.67
N GLU A 117 20.94 -5.71 -25.42
CA GLU A 117 21.65 -6.96 -25.09
C GLU A 117 20.85 -8.21 -25.46
N LYS A 118 19.55 -8.26 -25.11
CA LYS A 118 18.73 -9.48 -25.10
C LYS A 118 17.51 -9.43 -26.03
N GLY A 119 17.26 -8.29 -26.68
CA GLY A 119 16.05 -8.01 -27.47
C GLY A 119 14.91 -7.40 -26.65
N SER A 120 14.02 -6.68 -27.34
CA SER A 120 12.79 -6.10 -26.76
C SER A 120 11.83 -7.19 -26.25
N PHE A 121 10.87 -6.83 -25.37
CA PHE A 121 9.81 -7.78 -24.99
C PHE A 121 9.00 -8.23 -26.22
N PRO A 122 8.61 -9.52 -26.31
CA PRO A 122 7.99 -10.08 -27.52
C PRO A 122 6.73 -9.37 -27.99
N PHE A 123 5.85 -8.91 -27.10
CA PHE A 123 4.61 -8.21 -27.51
C PHE A 123 4.83 -6.80 -28.09
N LEU A 124 6.07 -6.29 -28.12
CA LEU A 124 6.43 -5.07 -28.86
C LEU A 124 6.99 -5.35 -30.26
N ILE A 125 7.11 -6.63 -30.65
CA ILE A 125 7.67 -7.06 -31.93
C ILE A 125 6.54 -7.54 -32.84
N GLY A 126 6.39 -6.87 -33.99
CA GLY A 126 5.42 -7.23 -35.03
C GLY A 126 5.94 -8.34 -35.95
N LYS A 127 5.13 -8.75 -36.92
CA LYS A 127 5.54 -9.74 -37.94
C LYS A 127 6.47 -9.12 -38.99
N THR A 128 6.39 -7.81 -39.18
CA THR A 128 7.28 -7.03 -40.06
C THR A 128 7.97 -5.90 -39.30
N ASP A 129 8.99 -5.32 -39.91
CA ASP A 129 9.70 -4.15 -39.35
C ASP A 129 8.78 -2.93 -39.25
N GLU A 130 7.87 -2.75 -40.21
CA GLU A 130 6.86 -1.68 -40.21
C GLU A 130 5.88 -1.85 -39.05
N GLU A 131 5.39 -3.06 -38.81
CA GLU A 131 4.52 -3.36 -37.67
C GLU A 131 5.25 -3.12 -36.34
N THR A 132 6.51 -3.54 -36.23
CA THR A 132 7.33 -3.29 -35.04
C THR A 132 7.52 -1.80 -34.78
N LYS A 133 7.84 -1.01 -35.81
CA LYS A 133 7.94 0.46 -35.69
C LYS A 133 6.62 1.07 -35.25
N ALA A 134 5.50 0.63 -35.81
CA ALA A 134 4.18 1.11 -35.42
C ALA A 134 3.86 0.81 -33.94
N LEU A 135 4.18 -0.39 -33.45
CA LEU A 135 4.01 -0.78 -32.05
C LEU A 135 4.88 0.07 -31.11
N ARG A 136 6.14 0.31 -31.45
CA ARG A 136 7.03 1.18 -30.66
C ARG A 136 6.53 2.62 -30.61
N HIS A 137 6.08 3.16 -31.75
CA HIS A 137 5.46 4.49 -31.79
C HIS A 137 4.18 4.56 -30.96
N ALA A 138 3.33 3.52 -30.98
CA ALA A 138 2.15 3.44 -30.13
C ALA A 138 2.52 3.42 -28.63
N PHE A 139 3.55 2.65 -28.26
CA PHE A 139 4.03 2.54 -26.89
C PHE A 139 4.50 3.88 -26.33
N ILE A 140 5.36 4.61 -27.06
CA ILE A 140 5.86 5.93 -26.61
C ILE A 140 4.80 7.04 -26.62
N ASN A 141 3.66 6.79 -27.27
CA ASN A 141 2.49 7.67 -27.28
C ASN A 141 1.39 7.25 -26.30
N SER A 142 1.64 6.23 -25.46
CA SER A 142 0.77 5.88 -24.35
C SER A 142 0.74 7.00 -23.29
N GLY A 143 -0.29 7.02 -22.45
CA GLY A 143 -0.52 8.11 -21.49
C GLY A 143 0.66 8.36 -20.53
N PHE A 144 1.27 7.28 -20.03
CA PHE A 144 2.45 7.38 -19.16
C PHE A 144 3.70 7.81 -19.94
N MET A 145 3.99 7.15 -21.06
CA MET A 145 5.22 7.37 -21.83
C MET A 145 5.31 8.73 -22.52
N LYS A 146 4.17 9.38 -22.80
CA LYS A 146 4.15 10.75 -23.36
C LYS A 146 4.86 11.79 -22.50
N ARG A 147 4.98 11.53 -21.19
CA ARG A 147 5.62 12.43 -20.22
C ARG A 147 7.07 12.05 -19.92
N MET A 148 7.55 10.91 -20.44
CA MET A 148 8.94 10.51 -20.26
C MET A 148 9.89 11.43 -21.05
N PRO A 149 11.14 11.60 -20.58
CA PRO A 149 12.18 12.32 -21.30
C PRO A 149 12.35 11.86 -22.76
N GLU A 150 12.66 12.81 -23.65
CA GLU A 150 12.74 12.53 -25.09
C GLU A 150 13.80 11.49 -25.44
N ASP A 151 14.94 11.50 -24.74
CA ASP A 151 16.02 10.53 -24.94
C ASP A 151 15.54 9.08 -24.72
N ILE A 152 14.66 8.87 -23.73
CA ILE A 152 14.05 7.55 -23.47
C ILE A 152 13.08 7.19 -24.58
N ARG A 153 12.24 8.14 -25.02
CA ARG A 153 11.23 7.90 -26.06
C ARG A 153 11.88 7.55 -27.40
N GLU A 154 12.89 8.31 -27.82
CA GLU A 154 13.66 8.07 -29.05
C GLU A 154 14.39 6.72 -28.99
N ALA A 155 15.06 6.42 -27.88
CA ALA A 155 15.78 5.16 -27.72
C ALA A 155 14.87 3.92 -27.73
N ILE A 156 13.62 4.03 -27.25
CA ILE A 156 12.62 2.95 -27.37
C ILE A 156 12.18 2.76 -28.82
N VAL A 157 12.05 3.83 -29.61
CA VAL A 157 11.75 3.71 -31.05
C VAL A 157 12.88 2.99 -31.78
N GLU A 158 14.13 3.34 -31.47
CA GLU A 158 15.31 2.78 -32.12
C GLU A 158 15.59 1.33 -31.69
N HIS A 159 15.65 1.07 -30.39
CA HIS A 159 16.14 -0.20 -29.83
C HIS A 159 15.05 -1.08 -29.22
N GLY A 160 13.88 -0.53 -28.93
CA GLY A 160 12.85 -1.21 -28.13
C GLY A 160 13.13 -1.13 -26.63
N ILE A 161 12.41 -1.94 -25.85
CA ILE A 161 12.53 -1.99 -24.39
C ILE A 161 12.32 -3.43 -23.91
N ARG A 162 13.06 -3.87 -22.89
CA ARG A 162 13.05 -5.27 -22.45
C ARG A 162 11.80 -5.66 -21.68
N ASN A 163 11.16 -4.72 -21.00
CA ASN A 163 10.04 -4.95 -20.09
C ASN A 163 8.86 -4.05 -20.46
N SER A 164 7.64 -4.59 -20.50
CA SER A 164 6.44 -3.77 -20.80
C SER A 164 6.10 -2.78 -19.70
N HIS A 165 6.36 -3.15 -18.45
CA HIS A 165 6.14 -2.37 -17.24
C HIS A 165 7.30 -2.65 -16.29
N LEU A 166 7.70 -1.62 -15.57
CA LEU A 166 8.90 -1.58 -14.74
C LEU A 166 8.61 -1.20 -13.30
N LEU A 167 7.61 -0.35 -13.05
CA LEU A 167 7.50 0.37 -11.78
C LEU A 167 6.12 0.17 -11.15
N THR A 168 6.13 -0.32 -9.91
CA THR A 168 4.92 -0.51 -9.11
C THR A 168 5.26 -0.36 -7.65
N VAL A 169 4.40 0.25 -6.86
CA VAL A 169 4.64 0.36 -5.41
C VAL A 169 3.69 -0.55 -4.66
N ALA A 170 4.17 -1.76 -4.38
CA ALA A 170 3.46 -2.77 -3.60
C ALA A 170 3.63 -2.54 -2.08
N PRO A 171 2.74 -3.11 -1.25
CA PRO A 171 2.96 -3.14 0.19
C PRO A 171 4.24 -3.89 0.55
N THR A 172 5.09 -3.29 1.38
CA THR A 172 6.31 -3.96 1.88
C THR A 172 6.20 -4.24 3.38
N GLY A 173 5.02 -4.65 3.85
CA GLY A 173 4.76 -4.86 5.29
C GLY A 173 5.77 -5.81 5.95
N SER A 174 5.86 -7.04 5.45
CA SER A 174 6.79 -8.05 5.99
C SER A 174 8.26 -7.72 5.70
N THR A 175 8.58 -7.29 4.48
CA THR A 175 9.97 -7.06 4.05
C THR A 175 10.57 -5.79 4.66
N GLY A 176 9.79 -4.70 4.74
CA GLY A 176 10.19 -3.46 5.42
C GLY A 176 10.42 -3.69 6.91
N THR A 177 9.49 -4.40 7.58
CA THR A 177 9.67 -4.79 8.99
C THR A 177 10.91 -5.66 9.19
N MET A 178 11.18 -6.60 8.28
CA MET A 178 12.34 -7.49 8.35
C MET A 178 13.67 -6.72 8.28
N VAL A 179 13.75 -5.67 7.46
CA VAL A 179 14.97 -4.83 7.33
C VAL A 179 14.95 -3.60 8.23
N GLY A 180 13.90 -3.42 9.05
CA GLY A 180 13.82 -2.39 10.09
C GLY A 180 13.47 -0.97 9.60
N VAL A 181 12.79 -0.82 8.47
CA VAL A 181 12.42 0.49 7.89
C VAL A 181 10.92 0.64 7.71
N SER A 182 10.45 1.86 7.47
CA SER A 182 9.04 2.13 7.11
C SER A 182 8.59 1.35 5.87
N THR A 183 7.29 1.02 5.83
CA THR A 183 6.76 0.11 4.82
C THR A 183 6.22 0.85 3.61
N GLY A 184 6.66 0.48 2.41
CA GLY A 184 6.24 1.07 1.14
C GLY A 184 6.53 2.57 1.11
N LEU A 185 5.46 3.34 0.96
CA LEU A 185 5.47 4.80 0.96
C LEU A 185 4.95 5.38 2.27
N GLU A 186 4.59 4.54 3.24
CA GLU A 186 3.85 5.00 4.41
C GLU A 186 4.76 5.70 5.40
N PRO A 187 4.36 6.88 5.92
CA PRO A 187 4.91 7.38 7.18
C PRO A 187 4.72 6.33 8.28
N TYR A 188 5.53 6.42 9.33
CA TYR A 188 5.29 5.60 10.51
C TYR A 188 3.86 5.84 11.02
N PHE A 189 3.14 4.77 11.34
CA PHE A 189 1.77 4.91 11.89
C PHE A 189 1.80 5.72 13.19
N SER A 190 2.74 5.37 14.06
CA SER A 190 3.17 6.15 15.22
C SER A 190 4.62 5.80 15.52
N PHE A 191 5.37 6.76 16.07
CA PHE A 191 6.73 6.55 16.56
C PHE A 191 6.79 5.87 17.93
N THR A 192 5.67 5.90 18.65
CA THR A 192 5.48 5.22 19.94
C THR A 192 4.16 4.45 19.88
N TYR A 193 4.20 3.13 20.08
CA TYR A 193 2.99 2.31 20.07
C TYR A 193 3.04 1.22 21.14
N TYR A 194 1.87 0.78 21.59
CA TYR A 194 1.75 -0.28 22.58
C TYR A 194 1.49 -1.63 21.90
N ARG A 195 2.31 -2.63 22.19
CA ARG A 195 2.09 -4.00 21.69
C ARG A 195 1.57 -4.90 22.81
N SER A 196 0.48 -5.62 22.55
CA SER A 196 -0.04 -6.65 23.45
C SER A 196 0.79 -7.94 23.29
N GLY A 197 1.47 -8.36 24.37
CA GLY A 197 2.18 -9.64 24.43
C GLY A 197 1.29 -10.79 24.90
N ARG A 198 1.73 -12.05 24.69
CA ARG A 198 1.05 -13.26 25.22
C ARG A 198 0.87 -13.27 26.75
N LEU A 199 1.57 -12.40 27.46
CA LEU A 199 1.53 -12.24 28.91
C LEU A 199 0.64 -11.08 29.39
N GLY A 200 -0.13 -10.44 28.49
CA GLY A 200 -1.02 -9.33 28.84
C GLY A 200 -0.31 -8.03 29.25
N LYS A 201 1.01 -7.93 29.05
CA LYS A 201 1.77 -6.70 29.29
C LYS A 201 1.77 -5.83 28.04
N PHE A 202 1.31 -4.59 28.19
CA PHE A 202 1.47 -3.52 27.23
C PHE A 202 2.91 -3.01 27.33
N ILE A 203 3.71 -3.30 26.31
CA ILE A 203 5.07 -2.78 26.22
C ILE A 203 5.03 -1.60 25.25
N GLU A 204 5.44 -0.44 25.74
CA GLU A 204 5.71 0.72 24.89
C GLU A 204 6.91 0.40 24.00
N VAL A 205 6.71 0.46 22.69
CA VAL A 205 7.75 0.24 21.69
C VAL A 205 7.98 1.56 20.97
N LYS A 206 9.22 2.04 21.00
CA LYS A 206 9.68 3.17 20.19
C LYS A 206 10.23 2.65 18.88
N ALA A 207 9.97 3.37 17.79
CA ALA A 207 10.55 3.06 16.50
C ALA A 207 12.09 3.21 16.57
N ALA A 208 12.84 2.25 16.04
CA ALA A 208 14.31 2.23 16.12
C ALA A 208 14.97 3.51 15.60
N ILE A 209 14.38 4.14 14.58
CA ILE A 209 14.87 5.41 14.00
C ILE A 209 14.81 6.58 15.00
N VAL A 210 13.87 6.56 15.95
CA VAL A 210 13.78 7.56 17.03
C VAL A 210 14.91 7.35 18.02
N GLU A 211 15.16 6.09 18.41
CA GLU A 211 16.27 5.75 19.30
C GLU A 211 17.62 6.16 18.68
N GLU A 212 17.81 5.89 17.39
CA GLU A 212 18.99 6.32 16.64
C GLU A 212 19.15 7.84 16.69
N TYR A 213 18.08 8.59 16.43
CA TYR A 213 18.09 10.05 16.45
C TYR A 213 18.44 10.62 17.83
N LEU A 214 17.84 10.10 18.91
CA LEU A 214 18.10 10.56 20.27
C LEU A 214 19.51 10.21 20.75
N GLN A 215 20.09 9.09 20.30
CA GLN A 215 21.49 8.76 20.57
C GLN A 215 22.45 9.72 19.87
N ALA A 216 22.14 10.12 18.63
CA ALA A 216 22.92 11.09 17.88
C ALA A 216 22.72 12.54 18.37
N ASN A 217 21.59 12.83 19.05
CA ASN A 217 21.23 14.15 19.56
C ASN A 217 20.84 14.08 21.04
N PRO A 218 21.82 13.99 21.97
CA PRO A 218 21.55 13.78 23.41
C PRO A 218 20.72 14.88 24.08
N ASP A 219 20.73 16.09 23.51
CA ASP A 219 19.98 17.25 24.02
C ASP A 219 18.56 17.36 23.44
N ALA A 220 18.17 16.48 22.51
CA ALA A 220 16.82 16.47 21.94
C ALA A 220 15.78 15.98 22.97
N ASP A 221 14.62 16.63 23.01
CA ASP A 221 13.51 16.20 23.87
C ASP A 221 12.82 14.97 23.26
N PRO A 222 12.81 13.81 23.95
CA PRO A 222 12.15 12.60 23.46
C PRO A 222 10.63 12.73 23.28
N ASN A 223 10.01 13.75 23.87
CA ASN A 223 8.57 14.02 23.76
C ASN A 223 8.24 15.09 22.72
N ASN A 224 9.24 15.76 22.16
CA ASN A 224 9.08 16.82 21.18
C ASN A 224 10.11 16.63 20.05
N LEU A 225 9.86 15.60 19.24
CA LEU A 225 10.68 15.31 18.07
C LEU A 225 10.51 16.40 17.01
N PRO A 226 11.52 16.63 16.16
CA PRO A 226 11.42 17.58 15.06
C PRO A 226 10.27 17.27 14.08
N GLU A 227 9.84 18.29 13.34
CA GLU A 227 8.71 18.21 12.37
C GLU A 227 8.86 17.11 11.31
N TRP A 228 10.08 16.70 10.96
CA TRP A 228 10.31 15.60 10.02
C TRP A 228 10.02 14.20 10.60
N PHE A 229 9.77 14.08 11.90
CA PHE A 229 9.18 12.90 12.53
C PHE A 229 7.64 12.99 12.55
N ILE A 230 7.04 13.28 11.40
CA ILE A 230 5.58 13.30 11.25
C ILE A 230 5.03 11.88 11.09
N SER A 231 4.04 11.52 11.92
CA SER A 231 3.36 10.23 11.81
C SER A 231 2.18 10.28 10.83
N SER A 232 1.70 9.10 10.42
CA SER A 232 0.53 9.00 9.54
C SER A 232 -0.73 9.63 10.12
N MET A 233 -0.86 9.66 11.45
CA MET A 233 -2.04 10.20 12.15
C MET A 233 -1.99 11.71 12.34
N GLU A 234 -0.79 12.30 12.31
CA GLU A 234 -0.57 13.75 12.37
C GLU A 234 -0.62 14.38 10.96
N LEU A 235 -0.28 13.61 9.93
CA LEU A 235 -0.29 14.06 8.55
C LEU A 235 -1.73 14.25 8.03
N ALA A 236 -2.00 15.42 7.46
CA ALA A 236 -3.29 15.74 6.86
C ALA A 236 -3.66 14.77 5.72
N PRO A 237 -4.93 14.35 5.60
CA PRO A 237 -5.38 13.45 4.53
C PRO A 237 -5.05 13.95 3.12
N GLU A 238 -5.13 15.25 2.90
CA GLU A 238 -4.77 15.90 1.64
C GLU A 238 -3.28 15.75 1.32
N ALA A 239 -2.42 15.84 2.33
CA ALA A 239 -0.97 15.69 2.15
C ALA A 239 -0.59 14.24 1.82
N HIS A 240 -1.26 13.25 2.43
CA HIS A 240 -1.12 11.84 2.01
C HIS A 240 -1.48 11.66 0.53
N ALA A 241 -2.61 12.25 0.10
CA ALA A 241 -3.08 12.17 -1.28
C ALA A 241 -2.15 12.88 -2.27
N ASP A 242 -1.60 14.04 -1.90
CA ASP A 242 -0.69 14.82 -2.74
C ASP A 242 0.62 14.07 -3.00
N VAL A 243 1.23 13.50 -1.95
CA VAL A 243 2.44 12.67 -2.09
C VAL A 243 2.16 11.49 -3.01
N GLN A 244 1.01 10.84 -2.87
CA GLN A 244 0.63 9.74 -3.77
C GLN A 244 0.52 10.21 -5.23
N CYS A 245 -0.07 11.38 -5.49
CA CYS A 245 -0.20 11.93 -6.83
C CYS A 245 1.16 12.29 -7.45
N ILE A 246 2.07 12.85 -6.65
CA ILE A 246 3.45 13.15 -7.05
C ILE A 246 4.13 11.87 -7.52
N ILE A 247 4.09 10.83 -6.69
CA ILE A 247 4.73 9.55 -6.99
C ILE A 247 4.08 8.89 -8.21
N GLN A 248 2.76 8.97 -8.36
CA GLN A 248 2.05 8.35 -9.49
C GLN A 248 2.49 8.89 -10.86
N ARG A 249 3.03 10.11 -10.94
CA ARG A 249 3.60 10.66 -12.18
C ARG A 249 4.71 9.78 -12.75
N TRP A 250 5.46 9.12 -11.87
CA TRP A 250 6.66 8.34 -12.19
C TRP A 250 6.44 6.82 -12.11
N ILE A 251 5.25 6.37 -11.73
CA ILE A 251 4.90 4.94 -11.63
C ILE A 251 4.01 4.53 -12.81
N ASP A 252 4.48 3.57 -13.63
CA ASP A 252 3.77 3.07 -14.81
C ASP A 252 2.55 2.20 -14.48
N SER A 253 2.62 1.46 -13.37
CA SER A 253 1.54 0.62 -12.84
C SER A 253 0.74 1.44 -11.83
N SER A 254 0.55 1.00 -10.60
CA SER A 254 -0.20 1.73 -9.57
C SER A 254 0.54 1.68 -8.24
N ILE A 255 -0.06 2.27 -7.21
CA ILE A 255 0.52 2.46 -5.89
C ILE A 255 -0.45 1.88 -4.85
N SER A 256 0.09 1.13 -3.89
CA SER A 256 -0.61 0.82 -2.66
C SER A 256 -0.17 1.80 -1.57
N LYS A 257 -0.94 2.87 -1.42
CA LYS A 257 -0.79 3.86 -0.34
C LYS A 257 -2.14 4.13 0.30
N THR A 258 -2.13 4.31 1.62
CA THR A 258 -3.29 4.61 2.45
C THR A 258 -3.30 6.08 2.82
N VAL A 259 -4.41 6.76 2.53
CA VAL A 259 -4.73 8.08 3.08
C VAL A 259 -5.43 7.86 4.42
N ASN A 260 -4.72 8.11 5.52
CA ASN A 260 -5.31 8.03 6.85
C ASN A 260 -6.08 9.31 7.14
N ALA A 261 -7.31 9.15 7.64
CA ALA A 261 -8.21 10.24 8.00
C ALA A 261 -8.66 10.09 9.46
N PRO A 262 -8.80 11.20 10.20
CA PRO A 262 -9.13 11.15 11.63
C PRO A 262 -10.56 10.66 11.88
N ARG A 263 -10.81 10.17 13.10
CA ARG A 263 -12.15 9.76 13.53
C ARG A 263 -13.16 10.89 13.33
N GLY A 264 -14.33 10.54 12.78
CA GLY A 264 -15.38 11.50 12.47
C GLY A 264 -15.25 12.18 11.11
N TYR A 265 -14.30 11.76 10.26
CA TYR A 265 -14.24 12.20 8.86
C TYR A 265 -15.57 11.89 8.15
N THR A 266 -16.22 12.91 7.62
CA THR A 266 -17.52 12.78 6.96
C THR A 266 -17.39 12.16 5.58
N VAL A 267 -18.49 11.58 5.07
CA VAL A 267 -18.57 11.06 3.69
C VAL A 267 -18.15 12.10 2.66
N LYS A 268 -18.57 13.37 2.83
CA LYS A 268 -18.21 14.47 1.94
C LYS A 268 -16.71 14.82 1.97
N GLN A 269 -16.07 14.70 3.13
CA GLN A 269 -14.62 14.90 3.22
C GLN A 269 -13.87 13.73 2.57
N VAL A 270 -14.33 12.49 2.74
CA VAL A 270 -13.78 11.32 2.02
C VAL A 270 -13.95 11.48 0.50
N GLU A 271 -15.12 11.92 0.04
CA GLU A 271 -15.37 12.25 -1.36
C GLU A 271 -14.35 13.28 -1.88
N SER A 272 -14.08 14.35 -1.12
CA SER A 272 -13.11 15.37 -1.51
C SER A 272 -11.67 14.83 -1.65
N VAL A 273 -11.28 13.84 -0.83
CA VAL A 273 -9.99 13.15 -0.95
C VAL A 273 -9.93 12.32 -2.23
N TYR A 274 -11.00 11.58 -2.55
CA TYR A 274 -11.08 10.84 -3.82
C TYR A 274 -11.08 11.75 -5.04
N GLU A 275 -11.79 12.89 -5.00
CA GLU A 275 -11.72 13.89 -6.05
C GLU A 275 -10.31 14.45 -6.22
N ARG A 276 -9.60 14.70 -5.11
CA ARG A 276 -8.23 15.18 -5.11
C ARG A 276 -7.29 14.17 -5.77
N LEU A 277 -7.38 12.89 -5.39
CA LEU A 277 -6.64 11.80 -6.01
C LEU A 277 -6.91 11.71 -7.52
N TYR A 278 -8.19 11.75 -7.92
CA TYR A 278 -8.59 11.69 -9.32
C TYR A 278 -8.04 12.88 -10.13
N LYS A 279 -8.23 14.11 -9.64
CA LYS A 279 -7.73 15.33 -10.30
C LYS A 279 -6.20 15.38 -10.33
N GLY A 280 -5.54 14.84 -9.31
CA GLY A 280 -4.08 14.71 -9.23
C GLY A 280 -3.49 13.62 -10.12
N GLY A 281 -4.32 12.81 -10.80
CA GLY A 281 -3.87 11.76 -11.71
C GLY A 281 -3.46 10.46 -11.03
N ALA A 282 -3.86 10.25 -9.77
CA ALA A 282 -3.73 8.96 -9.11
C ALA A 282 -4.52 7.89 -9.86
N LYS A 283 -3.97 6.68 -10.03
CA LYS A 283 -4.68 5.58 -10.72
C LYS A 283 -5.62 4.81 -9.78
N GLY A 284 -5.50 5.06 -8.49
CA GLY A 284 -6.34 4.54 -7.42
C GLY A 284 -5.93 5.17 -6.09
N GLY A 285 -6.60 4.82 -5.01
CA GLY A 285 -6.22 5.22 -3.67
C GLY A 285 -7.13 4.58 -2.63
N THR A 286 -6.61 4.43 -1.43
CA THR A 286 -7.36 3.85 -0.30
C THR A 286 -7.48 4.91 0.77
N VAL A 287 -8.71 5.23 1.18
CA VAL A 287 -8.95 6.11 2.35
C VAL A 287 -9.31 5.22 3.52
N TYR A 288 -8.60 5.39 4.64
CA TYR A 288 -8.90 4.74 5.90
C TYR A 288 -9.31 5.80 6.92
N VAL A 289 -10.55 5.72 7.41
CA VAL A 289 -11.04 6.62 8.47
C VAL A 289 -10.84 5.92 9.80
N ASP A 290 -10.16 6.57 10.74
CA ASP A 290 -9.92 6.01 12.06
C ASP A 290 -11.23 5.69 12.80
N GLY A 291 -11.29 4.51 13.42
CA GLY A 291 -12.49 3.96 14.04
C GLY A 291 -13.51 3.36 13.07
N SER A 292 -13.25 3.26 11.76
CA SER A 292 -14.19 2.67 10.80
C SER A 292 -14.19 1.13 10.77
N ARG A 293 -13.39 0.46 11.60
CA ARG A 293 -13.32 -1.01 11.72
C ARG A 293 -13.31 -1.40 13.19
N ASP A 294 -14.03 -2.47 13.53
CA ASP A 294 -14.24 -2.94 14.91
C ASP A 294 -12.98 -3.47 15.61
N ALA A 295 -11.93 -3.81 14.84
CA ALA A 295 -10.66 -4.28 15.39
C ALA A 295 -9.48 -3.60 14.67
N GLN A 296 -8.60 -2.96 15.45
CA GLN A 296 -7.35 -2.37 14.98
C GLN A 296 -6.16 -3.15 15.56
N VAL A 297 -5.18 -3.49 14.72
CA VAL A 297 -3.98 -4.22 15.15
C VAL A 297 -2.99 -3.31 15.90
N LEU A 298 -3.05 -2.01 15.64
CA LEU A 298 -2.19 -0.98 16.24
C LEU A 298 -3.08 0.03 16.97
N THR A 299 -2.84 0.23 18.27
CA THR A 299 -3.54 1.22 19.09
C THR A 299 -2.57 2.26 19.64
N LEU A 300 -3.00 3.52 19.63
CA LEU A 300 -2.21 4.65 20.11
C LEU A 300 -2.23 4.76 21.65
N LYS A 301 -3.25 4.18 22.32
CA LYS A 301 -3.35 4.12 23.77
C LYS A 301 -3.41 2.67 24.25
N ALA A 302 -2.95 2.43 25.48
CA ALA A 302 -3.01 1.13 26.13
C ALA A 302 -4.47 0.66 26.40
N GLU A 303 -5.41 1.61 26.48
CA GLU A 303 -6.81 1.38 26.87
C GLU A 303 -7.73 1.00 25.70
N ASP A 304 -7.33 1.29 24.45
CA ASP A 304 -8.17 1.11 23.26
C ASP A 304 -8.26 -0.36 22.77
N ASN A 305 -7.68 -1.30 23.52
CA ASN A 305 -7.73 -2.75 23.25
C ASN A 305 -8.55 -3.53 24.29
N ILE A 306 -9.30 -2.83 25.13
CA ILE A 306 -10.28 -3.44 26.04
C ILE A 306 -11.57 -3.60 25.23
N PRO A 307 -12.08 -4.83 25.00
CA PRO A 307 -13.45 -4.99 24.49
C PRO A 307 -14.35 -4.23 25.46
N ASP A 308 -15.21 -3.34 24.95
CA ASP A 308 -16.12 -2.50 25.73
C ASP A 308 -16.57 -3.24 26.99
N THR A 309 -16.00 -2.86 28.13
CA THR A 309 -16.33 -3.45 29.41
C THR A 309 -17.80 -3.22 29.66
N GLU A 310 -18.52 -4.33 29.81
CA GLU A 310 -19.90 -4.41 30.27
C GLU A 310 -20.16 -3.36 31.35
N GLU A 311 -21.12 -2.47 31.10
CA GLU A 311 -21.73 -1.68 32.17
C GLU A 311 -22.23 -2.66 33.23
N VAL A 312 -21.61 -2.62 34.40
CA VAL A 312 -21.98 -3.43 35.56
C VAL A 312 -23.33 -2.92 36.05
N VAL A 313 -24.41 -3.53 35.58
CA VAL A 313 -25.71 -3.43 36.23
C VAL A 313 -25.66 -4.34 37.45
N GLU A 314 -25.75 -3.75 38.65
CA GLU A 314 -25.92 -4.49 39.91
C GLU A 314 -27.17 -5.37 39.83
N VAL A 315 -26.98 -6.68 39.66
CA VAL A 315 -28.03 -7.67 39.87
C VAL A 315 -27.75 -8.35 41.20
N THR A 316 -28.48 -7.92 42.22
CA THR A 316 -28.68 -8.66 43.45
C THR A 316 -29.46 -9.94 43.14
N GLU A 317 -28.79 -11.09 43.10
CA GLU A 317 -29.27 -12.38 43.65
C GLU A 317 -28.26 -13.51 43.36
N GLN A 318 -28.06 -14.39 44.34
CA GLN A 318 -26.98 -15.38 44.38
C GLN A 318 -27.04 -16.43 43.26
N PRO A 319 -25.91 -16.81 42.64
CA PRO A 319 -25.90 -17.90 41.68
C PRO A 319 -25.95 -19.27 42.38
N LYS A 320 -26.96 -20.07 42.04
CA LYS A 320 -26.94 -21.52 42.29
C LYS A 320 -25.93 -22.17 41.36
N VAL A 321 -24.93 -22.82 41.94
CA VAL A 321 -24.01 -23.68 41.21
C VAL A 321 -24.78 -24.87 40.63
N VAL A 322 -24.76 -25.01 39.30
CA VAL A 322 -25.06 -26.27 38.63
C VAL A 322 -23.91 -26.57 37.67
N LEU A 323 -23.07 -27.51 38.08
CA LEU A 323 -22.08 -28.16 37.21
C LEU A 323 -22.81 -28.93 36.12
N VAL A 324 -22.49 -28.67 34.85
CA VAL A 324 -22.81 -29.61 33.77
C VAL A 324 -21.56 -29.91 32.96
N ASN A 325 -21.24 -31.20 32.97
CA ASN A 325 -20.19 -31.85 32.21
C ASN A 325 -20.42 -31.71 30.69
N THR A 326 -19.38 -31.25 30.02
CA THR A 326 -18.77 -31.87 28.82
C THR A 326 -19.68 -32.56 27.81
N ILE A 327 -19.83 -31.89 26.65
CA ILE A 327 -20.03 -32.40 25.28
C ILE A 327 -21.27 -33.26 25.01
N GLN A 328 -22.23 -32.72 24.23
CA GLN A 328 -23.06 -33.53 23.34
C GLN A 328 -23.52 -32.79 22.07
N ALA A 329 -23.16 -33.40 20.93
CA ALA A 329 -23.81 -33.51 19.62
C ALA A 329 -24.44 -32.29 18.92
N LEU A 330 -23.90 -31.99 17.72
CA LEU A 330 -24.64 -31.36 16.61
C LEU A 330 -25.97 -32.10 16.36
N ARG A 331 -27.10 -31.38 16.49
CA ARG A 331 -28.33 -31.62 15.71
C ARG A 331 -29.26 -30.40 15.75
N SER A 332 -29.49 -29.85 14.55
CA SER A 332 -30.67 -29.11 14.09
C SER A 332 -31.26 -28.03 15.00
N THR A 333 -30.77 -26.81 14.85
CA THR A 333 -31.58 -25.61 15.12
C THR A 333 -32.39 -25.28 13.86
N ASN A 334 -33.72 -25.23 13.95
CA ASN A 334 -34.65 -24.80 12.88
C ASN A 334 -34.54 -23.29 12.58
N VAL A 335 -33.34 -22.74 12.64
CA VAL A 335 -33.09 -21.30 12.53
C VAL A 335 -32.33 -21.09 11.23
N THR A 336 -33.06 -20.67 10.21
CA THR A 336 -32.47 -20.23 8.95
C THR A 336 -31.85 -18.87 9.18
N ILE A 337 -30.53 -18.78 9.06
CA ILE A 337 -29.79 -17.52 9.18
C ILE A 337 -29.51 -17.01 7.77
N GLY A 338 -29.94 -15.79 7.48
CA GLY A 338 -29.88 -15.27 6.11
C GLY A 338 -30.40 -13.85 5.99
N SER A 339 -30.42 -13.35 4.76
CA SER A 339 -30.75 -11.96 4.43
C SER A 339 -32.13 -11.80 3.79
N GLU A 340 -32.91 -12.88 3.73
CA GLU A 340 -34.28 -12.86 3.22
C GLU A 340 -35.27 -12.62 4.35
N VAL A 341 -36.46 -12.08 4.02
CA VAL A 341 -37.52 -11.80 5.01
C VAL A 341 -37.93 -13.09 5.72
N GLY A 342 -37.94 -13.05 7.05
CA GLY A 342 -38.23 -14.20 7.92
C GLY A 342 -37.00 -14.95 8.41
N ASP A 343 -35.82 -14.70 7.85
CA ASP A 343 -34.58 -15.27 8.35
C ASP A 343 -34.17 -14.62 9.69
N THR A 344 -33.36 -15.34 10.47
CA THR A 344 -32.66 -14.75 11.61
C THR A 344 -31.45 -13.97 11.10
N CYS A 345 -31.30 -12.74 11.59
CA CYS A 345 -30.27 -11.82 11.14
C CYS A 345 -28.87 -12.43 11.29
N PRO A 346 -28.03 -12.43 10.23
CA PRO A 346 -26.70 -13.01 10.27
C PRO A 346 -25.72 -12.20 11.13
N VAL A 347 -26.04 -10.92 11.39
CA VAL A 347 -25.18 -9.98 12.13
C VAL A 347 -25.34 -10.18 13.63
N CYS A 348 -26.55 -10.05 14.17
CA CYS A 348 -26.78 -10.13 15.62
C CYS A 348 -27.30 -11.49 16.09
N ARG A 349 -27.75 -12.37 15.17
CA ARG A 349 -28.33 -13.71 15.45
C ARG A 349 -29.51 -13.72 16.42
N GLN A 350 -30.11 -12.56 16.66
CA GLN A 350 -31.20 -12.36 17.62
C GLN A 350 -32.46 -11.79 16.95
N GLY A 351 -32.30 -10.81 16.05
CA GLY A 351 -33.43 -10.20 15.35
C GLY A 351 -33.84 -10.96 14.09
N THR A 352 -35.10 -10.78 13.68
CA THR A 352 -35.64 -11.33 12.43
C THR A 352 -35.51 -10.29 11.32
N VAL A 353 -35.33 -10.74 10.08
CA VAL A 353 -35.25 -9.87 8.90
C VAL A 353 -36.66 -9.55 8.41
N GLU A 354 -36.98 -8.26 8.29
CA GLU A 354 -38.27 -7.76 7.80
C GLU A 354 -38.04 -6.72 6.69
N GLU A 355 -39.00 -6.60 5.77
CA GLU A 355 -38.93 -5.56 4.74
C GLU A 355 -39.41 -4.23 5.33
N ILE A 356 -38.48 -3.29 5.49
CA ILE A 356 -38.74 -1.95 6.00
C ILE A 356 -38.25 -0.95 4.96
N GLY A 357 -39.18 -0.22 4.34
CA GLY A 357 -38.85 0.84 3.38
C GLY A 357 -38.17 0.35 2.09
N GLY A 358 -38.47 -0.86 1.63
CA GLY A 358 -37.89 -1.46 0.42
C GLY A 358 -36.53 -2.15 0.64
N CYS A 359 -36.08 -2.25 1.90
CA CYS A 359 -34.89 -3.00 2.28
C CYS A 359 -35.21 -4.04 3.37
N ASN A 360 -34.66 -5.23 3.20
CA ASN A 360 -34.61 -6.26 4.22
C ASN A 360 -33.72 -5.77 5.36
N THR A 361 -34.34 -5.47 6.51
CA THR A 361 -33.73 -4.83 7.67
C THR A 361 -33.97 -5.68 8.92
N CYS A 362 -32.96 -5.80 9.78
CA CYS A 362 -33.10 -6.54 11.03
C CYS A 362 -33.92 -5.77 12.07
N THR A 363 -34.89 -6.43 12.70
CA THR A 363 -35.72 -5.83 13.77
C THR A 363 -34.97 -5.52 15.07
N ASN A 364 -33.82 -6.14 15.32
CA ASN A 364 -33.03 -5.94 16.54
C ASN A 364 -31.89 -4.93 16.35
N CYS A 365 -30.97 -5.20 15.42
CA CYS A 365 -29.78 -4.35 15.23
C CYS A 365 -29.92 -3.32 14.11
N GLN A 366 -31.09 -3.25 13.46
CA GLN A 366 -31.38 -2.31 12.36
C GLN A 366 -30.43 -2.41 11.15
N ALA A 367 -29.67 -3.51 11.05
CA ALA A 367 -28.79 -3.75 9.92
C ALA A 367 -29.61 -3.94 8.64
N GLN A 368 -29.31 -3.16 7.60
CA GLN A 368 -29.83 -3.33 6.25
C GLN A 368 -29.02 -4.43 5.55
N LEU A 369 -29.69 -5.52 5.18
CA LEU A 369 -29.03 -6.73 4.68
C LEU A 369 -29.15 -6.86 3.16
N LYS A 370 -30.29 -6.45 2.61
CA LYS A 370 -30.58 -6.52 1.17
C LYS A 370 -31.62 -5.48 0.79
N CYS A 371 -31.24 -4.50 -0.01
CA CYS A 371 -32.19 -3.53 -0.57
C CYS A 371 -32.63 -3.96 -1.97
N GLY A 372 -33.92 -3.80 -2.27
CA GLY A 372 -34.37 -3.81 -3.67
C GLY A 372 -33.68 -2.64 -4.39
N LEU A 373 -33.15 -2.89 -5.59
CA LEU A 373 -32.58 -1.83 -6.44
C LEU A 373 -33.60 -0.72 -6.71
#